data_AF-A0A7M3XKP8-F1
#
_entry.id   AF-A0A7M3XKP8-F1
#
_cell.length_a   1.000
_cell.length_b   1.000
_cell.length_c   1.000
_cell.angle_alpha   90.00
_cell.angle_beta   90.00
_cell.angle_gamma   90.00
#
_symmetry.space_group_name_H-M   'P 1'
#
loop_
_entity.id
_entity.type
_entity.pdbx_description
1 polymer ?
#
loop_
_entity_poly.entity_id
_entity_poly.type
_entity_poly.pdbx_seq_one_letter_code
_entity_poly.pdbx_strand_id
1 'polypeptide(L)'
;MLTSVFIALVGPASPVAASNETTSGTITGTEYWQGNHVLTGDVVISSGAKLVIQPNTNVVFPNGTHLDARGSLCIGLSSCGANGNANSATKVTFSWEEPENSSAEGECNGISQGQFEITITDPSCYEGLIIRDSIDLSQSGIRHTTLDGAWGIPHFVDNQNGFKYAAL
;
A
#
# COMPACT_ATOMS: atom_id res chain seq x y z
N MET A 1 -9.88 57.24 -14.10
CA MET A 1 -10.08 55.81 -13.81
C MET A 1 -8.69 55.19 -13.70
N LEU A 2 -8.14 55.00 -12.49
CA LEU A 2 -6.88 54.28 -12.30
C LEU A 2 -7.20 52.78 -12.30
N THR A 3 -6.73 52.05 -13.30
CA THR A 3 -6.78 50.59 -13.35
C THR A 3 -5.66 50.03 -12.47
N SER A 4 -6.04 49.43 -11.34
CA SER A 4 -5.13 48.70 -10.46
C SER A 4 -4.89 47.30 -11.03
N VAL A 5 -3.62 46.93 -11.21
CA VAL A 5 -3.22 45.59 -11.67
C VAL A 5 -2.80 44.78 -10.45
N PHE A 6 -3.57 43.75 -10.11
CA PHE A 6 -3.18 42.74 -9.13
C PHE A 6 -2.31 41.68 -9.82
N ILE A 7 -1.05 41.59 -9.42
CA ILE A 7 -0.15 40.50 -9.82
C ILE A 7 -0.25 39.42 -8.74
N ALA A 8 -0.84 38.28 -9.08
CA ALA A 8 -0.87 37.10 -8.22
C ALA A 8 0.51 36.43 -8.27
N LEU A 9 1.23 36.44 -7.14
CA LEU A 9 2.49 35.74 -6.97
C LEU A 9 2.18 34.25 -6.72
N VAL A 10 2.08 33.46 -7.79
CA VAL A 10 1.95 32.00 -7.68
C VAL A 10 3.34 31.44 -7.37
N GLY A 11 3.67 31.34 -6.09
CA GLY A 11 4.85 30.58 -5.65
C GLY A 11 4.64 29.07 -5.87
N PRO A 12 5.71 28.27 -6.02
CA PRO A 12 5.57 26.82 -6.01
C PRO A 12 4.93 26.41 -4.69
N ALA A 13 3.75 25.79 -4.75
CA ALA A 13 3.12 25.21 -3.57
C ALA A 13 4.08 24.16 -3.02
N SER A 14 4.55 24.36 -1.79
CA SER A 14 5.27 23.31 -1.05
C SER A 14 4.39 22.05 -1.08
N PRO A 15 4.94 20.85 -1.35
CA PRO A 15 4.15 19.64 -1.24
C PRO A 15 3.64 19.54 0.20
N VAL A 16 2.35 19.76 0.39
CA VAL A 16 1.68 19.53 1.67
C VAL A 16 1.74 18.03 1.89
N ALA A 17 2.35 17.61 3.00
CA ALA A 17 2.31 16.22 3.40
C ALA A 17 0.88 15.87 3.84
N ALA A 18 0.27 14.88 3.21
CA ALA A 18 -1.03 14.36 3.60
C ALA A 18 -0.91 13.50 4.87
N SER A 19 -2.01 13.38 5.63
CA SER A 19 -2.06 12.55 6.83
C SER A 19 -3.37 11.76 6.85
N ASN A 20 -3.31 10.43 6.66
CA ASN A 20 -4.47 9.54 6.56
C ASN A 20 -5.52 10.00 5.52
N GLU A 21 -5.12 10.58 4.38
CA GLU A 21 -6.04 11.12 3.38
C GLU A 21 -6.44 10.05 2.35
N THR A 22 -5.48 9.26 1.87
CA THR A 22 -5.72 8.26 0.83
C THR A 22 -6.31 7.01 1.46
N THR A 23 -7.59 6.76 1.19
CA THR A 23 -8.27 5.51 1.56
C THR A 23 -8.45 4.56 0.37
N SER A 24 -8.36 5.06 -0.86
CA SER A 24 -8.27 4.26 -2.09
C SER A 24 -7.66 5.11 -3.22
N GLY A 25 -7.13 4.46 -4.25
CA GLY A 25 -6.54 5.13 -5.41
C GLY A 25 -5.02 5.32 -5.27
N THR A 26 -4.52 6.52 -5.56
CA THR A 26 -3.08 6.72 -5.79
C THR A 26 -2.49 7.84 -4.94
N ILE A 27 -1.43 7.51 -4.19
CA ILE A 27 -0.58 8.47 -3.49
C ILE A 27 0.45 9.01 -4.50
N THR A 28 0.44 10.33 -4.71
CA THR A 28 1.33 11.02 -5.67
C THR A 28 2.41 11.87 -5.02
N GLY A 29 2.31 12.11 -3.71
CA GLY A 29 3.26 12.90 -2.92
C GLY A 29 3.79 12.14 -1.71
N THR A 30 4.17 12.88 -0.67
CA THR A 30 4.47 12.26 0.63
C THR A 30 3.21 12.23 1.50
N GLU A 31 2.87 11.06 2.01
CA GLU A 31 1.76 10.87 2.94
C GLU A 31 2.21 10.11 4.18
N TYR A 32 1.61 10.46 5.32
CA TYR A 32 1.84 9.82 6.60
C TYR A 32 0.58 9.08 7.05
N TRP A 33 0.73 7.81 7.40
CA TRP A 33 -0.32 7.04 8.05
C TRP A 33 -0.02 6.80 9.52
N GLN A 34 -1.03 7.01 10.38
CA GLN A 34 -0.89 6.90 11.83
C GLN A 34 -2.20 6.51 12.53
N GLY A 35 -2.09 5.83 13.67
CA GLY A 35 -3.24 5.45 14.48
C GLY A 35 -4.05 4.32 13.83
N ASN A 36 -5.36 4.50 13.66
CA ASN A 36 -6.18 3.55 12.90
C ASN A 36 -6.56 4.20 11.56
N HIS A 37 -6.11 3.61 10.45
CA HIS A 37 -6.39 4.07 9.09
C HIS A 37 -7.19 3.01 8.35
N VAL A 38 -8.39 3.35 7.88
CA VAL A 38 -9.29 2.41 7.21
C VAL A 38 -9.34 2.74 5.73
N LEU A 39 -8.98 1.77 4.90
CA LEU A 39 -9.02 1.89 3.46
C LEU A 39 -10.42 1.52 2.94
N THR A 40 -10.70 1.97 1.73
CA THR A 40 -11.96 1.74 1.00
C THR A 40 -11.73 1.01 -0.33
N GLY A 41 -10.48 0.67 -0.64
CA GLY A 41 -10.08 0.06 -1.89
C GLY A 41 -8.55 -0.09 -1.96
N ASP A 42 -8.06 -0.49 -3.13
CA ASP A 42 -6.64 -0.59 -3.40
C ASP A 42 -5.93 0.76 -3.27
N VAL A 43 -4.68 0.71 -2.85
CA VAL A 43 -3.81 1.88 -2.79
C VAL A 43 -2.54 1.63 -3.60
N VAL A 44 -2.19 2.59 -4.44
CA VAL A 44 -0.94 2.58 -5.20
C VAL A 44 -0.08 3.75 -4.75
N ILE A 45 1.17 3.49 -4.37
CA ILE A 45 2.15 4.55 -4.17
C ILE A 45 2.83 4.78 -5.52
N SER A 46 2.62 5.94 -6.14
CA SER A 46 3.23 6.27 -7.43
C SER A 46 4.76 6.31 -7.35
N SER A 47 5.43 6.08 -8.48
CA SER A 47 6.86 6.34 -8.57
C SER A 47 7.18 7.79 -8.20
N GLY A 48 8.22 8.01 -7.39
CA GLY A 48 8.59 9.32 -6.83
C GLY A 48 7.74 9.79 -5.64
N ALA A 49 6.62 9.12 -5.34
CA ALA A 49 5.84 9.34 -4.13
C ALA A 49 6.43 8.57 -2.93
N LYS A 50 5.95 8.88 -1.72
CA LYS A 50 6.40 8.25 -0.49
C LYS A 50 5.25 8.05 0.49
N LEU A 51 5.11 6.83 0.99
CA LEU A 51 4.24 6.54 2.12
C LEU A 51 5.08 6.26 3.37
N VAL A 52 4.77 6.94 4.47
CA VAL A 52 5.38 6.72 5.79
C VAL A 52 4.31 6.26 6.77
N ILE A 53 4.44 5.05 7.29
CA ILE A 53 3.52 4.49 8.28
C ILE A 53 4.21 4.51 9.64
N GLN A 54 3.60 5.21 10.59
CA GLN A 54 4.16 5.40 11.92
C GLN A 54 4.08 4.11 12.76
N PRO A 55 4.99 3.90 13.72
CA PRO A 55 4.84 2.83 14.72
C PRO A 55 3.48 2.89 15.41
N ASN A 56 2.98 1.73 15.87
CA ASN A 56 1.68 1.58 16.52
C ASN A 56 0.50 2.04 15.65
N THR A 57 0.58 1.76 14.34
CA THR A 57 -0.49 2.04 13.37
C THR A 57 -1.15 0.74 12.94
N ASN A 58 -2.48 0.75 12.88
CA ASN A 58 -3.30 -0.30 12.29
C ASN A 58 -3.88 0.21 10.97
N VAL A 59 -3.57 -0.46 9.87
CA VAL A 59 -4.14 -0.16 8.56
C VAL A 59 -5.13 -1.28 8.21
N VAL A 60 -6.40 -0.92 8.06
CA VAL A 60 -7.48 -1.86 7.77
C VAL A 60 -7.77 -1.84 6.28
N PHE A 61 -7.65 -3.01 5.65
CA PHE A 61 -7.94 -3.23 4.24
C PHE A 61 -9.30 -3.92 4.13
N PRO A 62 -10.19 -3.45 3.24
CA PRO A 62 -11.36 -4.24 2.87
C PRO A 62 -10.92 -5.51 2.12
N ASN A 63 -11.80 -6.50 2.13
CA ASN A 63 -11.58 -7.77 1.46
C ASN A 63 -11.19 -7.61 -0.02
N GLY A 64 -10.24 -8.42 -0.49
CA GLY A 64 -9.81 -8.48 -1.88
C GLY A 64 -8.91 -7.31 -2.32
N THR A 65 -8.40 -6.50 -1.40
CA THR A 65 -7.61 -5.31 -1.75
C THR A 65 -6.14 -5.40 -1.40
N HIS A 66 -5.32 -4.53 -2.00
CA HIS A 66 -3.88 -4.55 -1.85
C HIS A 66 -3.23 -3.16 -1.83
N LEU A 67 -1.98 -3.12 -1.36
CA LEU A 67 -1.10 -1.95 -1.46
C LEU A 67 0.00 -2.23 -2.50
N ASP A 68 0.01 -1.50 -3.62
CA ASP A 68 1.07 -1.57 -4.65
C ASP A 68 2.07 -0.43 -4.48
N ALA A 69 3.22 -0.73 -3.90
CA ALA A 69 4.31 0.20 -3.66
C ALA A 69 5.25 0.28 -4.88
N ARG A 70 4.99 1.28 -5.74
CA ARG A 70 5.90 1.66 -6.84
C ARG A 70 6.85 2.79 -6.45
N GLY A 71 6.45 3.59 -5.46
CA GLY A 71 7.27 4.61 -4.81
C GLY A 71 7.81 4.15 -3.45
N SER A 72 8.41 5.08 -2.71
CA SER A 72 9.09 4.74 -1.44
C SER A 72 8.08 4.33 -0.36
N LEU A 73 8.41 3.28 0.40
CA LEU A 73 7.57 2.77 1.48
C LEU A 73 8.37 2.64 2.78
N CYS A 74 8.00 3.44 3.78
CA CYS A 74 8.63 3.45 5.08
C CYS A 74 7.66 2.98 6.16
N ILE A 75 7.92 1.83 6.78
CA ILE A 75 7.04 1.22 7.79
C ILE A 75 7.80 1.12 9.11
N GLY A 76 7.45 1.98 10.06
CA GLY A 76 7.94 1.91 11.44
C GLY A 76 9.46 2.04 11.60
N LEU A 77 10.18 2.62 10.64
CA LEU A 77 11.63 2.76 10.67
C LEU A 77 12.04 4.23 10.61
N SER A 78 12.76 4.70 11.62
CA SER A 78 13.07 6.13 11.75
C SER A 78 14.04 6.63 10.67
N SER A 79 14.94 5.77 10.18
CA SER A 79 15.90 6.14 9.13
C SER A 79 15.25 6.44 7.78
N CYS A 80 14.03 5.96 7.53
CA CYS A 80 13.27 6.28 6.32
C CYS A 80 12.18 7.34 6.55
N GLY A 81 12.08 7.94 7.75
CA GLY A 81 11.19 9.08 8.02
C GLY A 81 10.03 8.82 8.98
N ALA A 82 9.90 7.60 9.54
CA ALA A 82 8.97 7.39 10.64
C ALA A 82 9.43 8.16 11.90
N ASN A 83 8.49 8.50 12.78
CA ASN A 83 8.72 9.26 14.02
C ASN A 83 9.47 8.46 15.10
N GLY A 84 9.71 7.17 14.85
CA GLY A 84 10.42 6.27 15.74
C GLY A 84 10.64 4.90 15.10
N ASN A 85 11.42 4.07 15.80
CA ASN A 85 11.61 2.67 15.43
C ASN A 85 10.55 1.81 16.10
N ALA A 86 9.71 1.16 15.30
CA ALA A 86 8.79 0.14 15.75
C ALA A 86 9.56 -1.00 16.42
N ASN A 87 8.90 -1.62 17.40
CA ASN A 87 9.36 -2.77 18.16
C ASN A 87 8.18 -3.72 18.41
N SER A 88 8.37 -4.78 19.18
CA SER A 88 7.31 -5.77 19.46
C SER A 88 6.05 -5.18 20.11
N ALA A 89 6.16 -4.07 20.85
CA ALA A 89 5.03 -3.40 21.49
C ALA A 89 4.37 -2.32 20.62
N THR A 90 5.08 -1.80 19.61
CA THR A 90 4.63 -0.70 18.74
C THR A 90 4.66 -1.08 17.27
N LYS A 91 4.38 -2.35 16.98
CA LYS A 91 4.36 -2.89 15.62
C LYS A 91 3.34 -2.16 14.75
N VAL A 92 3.60 -2.15 13.44
CA VAL A 92 2.61 -1.74 12.44
C VAL A 92 1.84 -2.98 12.03
N THR A 93 0.51 -2.92 12.06
CA THR A 93 -0.37 -4.02 11.65
C THR A 93 -1.11 -3.61 10.39
N PHE A 94 -1.12 -4.51 9.41
CA PHE A 94 -2.02 -4.47 8.27
C PHE A 94 -3.04 -5.58 8.48
N SER A 95 -4.32 -5.26 8.52
CA SER A 95 -5.40 -6.22 8.78
C SER A 95 -6.38 -6.21 7.62
N TRP A 96 -6.67 -7.38 7.06
CA TRP A 96 -7.70 -7.54 6.03
C TRP A 96 -9.03 -7.98 6.65
N GLU A 97 -10.11 -7.38 6.17
CA GLU A 97 -11.46 -7.74 6.56
C GLU A 97 -11.94 -9.00 5.81
N GLU A 98 -12.81 -9.77 6.45
CA GLU A 98 -13.47 -10.92 5.84
C GLU A 98 -14.44 -10.47 4.72
N PRO A 99 -14.66 -11.30 3.69
CA PRO A 99 -15.62 -11.00 2.63
C PRO A 99 -17.05 -10.90 3.18
N GLU A 100 -17.81 -9.89 2.75
CA GLU A 100 -19.26 -9.81 3.03
C GLU A 100 -20.03 -11.00 2.44
N ASN A 101 -19.56 -11.53 1.30
CA ASN A 101 -20.09 -12.72 0.65
C ASN A 101 -18.96 -13.70 0.35
N SER A 102 -18.82 -14.74 1.18
CA SER A 102 -17.80 -15.79 1.03
C SER A 102 -17.96 -16.67 -0.23
N SER A 103 -19.06 -16.54 -0.96
CA SER A 103 -19.30 -17.23 -2.23
C SER A 103 -19.10 -16.33 -3.47
N ALA A 104 -18.72 -15.07 -3.27
CA ALA A 104 -18.33 -14.20 -4.38
C ALA A 104 -17.04 -14.70 -5.03
N GLU A 105 -16.87 -14.40 -6.31
CA GLU A 105 -15.65 -14.75 -7.04
C GLU A 105 -14.62 -13.60 -6.91
N GLY A 106 -13.42 -13.92 -6.41
CA GLY A 106 -12.32 -12.96 -6.27
C GLY A 106 -11.46 -12.77 -7.51
N GLU A 107 -10.42 -11.94 -7.38
CA GLU A 107 -9.62 -11.46 -8.53
C GLU A 107 -8.68 -12.50 -9.12
N CYS A 108 -8.38 -13.56 -8.38
CA CYS A 108 -7.39 -14.54 -8.81
C CYS A 108 -7.87 -15.49 -9.91
N ASN A 109 -9.18 -15.69 -10.06
CA ASN A 109 -9.69 -16.62 -11.04
C ASN A 109 -9.39 -16.10 -12.46
N GLY A 110 -8.78 -16.94 -13.29
CA GLY A 110 -8.42 -16.58 -14.67
C GLY A 110 -7.08 -15.87 -14.84
N ILE A 111 -6.35 -15.58 -13.75
CA ILE A 111 -4.96 -15.10 -13.86
C ILE A 111 -4.14 -16.22 -14.53
N SER A 112 -3.51 -15.90 -15.66
CA SER A 112 -2.79 -16.88 -16.47
C SER A 112 -1.40 -16.39 -16.90
N GLN A 113 -0.47 -17.34 -16.97
CA GLN A 113 0.88 -17.15 -17.47
C GLN A 113 1.23 -18.33 -18.38
N GLY A 114 1.30 -18.09 -19.69
CA GLY A 114 1.60 -19.13 -20.68
C GLY A 114 0.50 -20.20 -20.74
N GLN A 115 0.75 -21.38 -20.16
CA GLN A 115 -0.21 -22.50 -20.11
C GLN A 115 -0.77 -22.73 -18.70
N PHE A 116 -0.34 -21.92 -17.73
CA PHE A 116 -0.77 -22.01 -16.34
C PHE A 116 -1.87 -20.99 -16.08
N GLU A 117 -2.90 -21.41 -15.36
CA GLU A 117 -4.04 -20.58 -15.00
C GLU A 117 -4.44 -20.88 -13.55
N ILE A 118 -4.83 -19.85 -12.83
CA ILE A 118 -5.36 -19.96 -11.47
C ILE A 118 -6.89 -20.11 -11.56
N THR A 119 -7.43 -21.15 -10.93
CA THR A 119 -8.88 -21.41 -10.86
C THR A 119 -9.45 -21.18 -9.44
N ILE A 120 -8.75 -20.37 -8.63
CA ILE A 120 -9.15 -20.05 -7.26
C ILE A 120 -10.15 -18.91 -7.32
N THR A 121 -11.36 -19.17 -6.80
CA THR A 121 -12.48 -18.22 -6.80
C THR A 121 -12.67 -17.51 -5.46
N ASP A 122 -11.78 -17.72 -4.50
CA ASP A 122 -11.86 -17.13 -3.17
C ASP A 122 -11.88 -15.58 -3.27
N PRO A 123 -12.88 -14.89 -2.69
CA PRO A 123 -13.01 -13.43 -2.79
C PRO A 123 -11.84 -12.69 -2.13
N SER A 124 -11.16 -13.29 -1.15
CA SER A 124 -9.99 -12.73 -0.49
C SER A 124 -8.70 -12.90 -1.30
N CYS A 125 -8.71 -13.70 -2.36
CA CYS A 125 -7.50 -13.89 -3.15
C CYS A 125 -7.05 -12.59 -3.80
N TYR A 126 -5.72 -12.33 -3.80
CA TYR A 126 -5.07 -11.08 -4.20
C TYR A 126 -4.91 -10.02 -3.08
N GLU A 127 -5.08 -10.41 -1.81
CA GLU A 127 -4.78 -9.55 -0.67
C GLU A 127 -3.30 -9.55 -0.27
N GLY A 128 -2.73 -8.36 -0.08
CA GLY A 128 -1.39 -8.22 0.47
C GLY A 128 -0.70 -6.91 0.10
N LEU A 129 0.62 -6.88 0.29
CA LEU A 129 1.49 -5.78 -0.05
C LEU A 129 2.37 -6.19 -1.23
N ILE A 130 2.44 -5.37 -2.26
CA ILE A 130 3.35 -5.56 -3.39
C ILE A 130 4.43 -4.49 -3.30
N ILE A 131 5.69 -4.90 -3.24
CA ILE A 131 6.82 -3.98 -3.31
C ILE A 131 7.51 -4.18 -4.64
N ARG A 132 7.46 -3.15 -5.50
CA ARG A 132 8.10 -3.19 -6.82
C ARG A 132 9.59 -2.89 -6.71
N ASP A 133 10.33 -3.22 -7.75
CA ASP A 133 11.75 -2.89 -7.90
C ASP A 133 12.01 -1.39 -8.11
N SER A 134 10.98 -0.61 -8.45
CA SER A 134 11.05 0.83 -8.67
C SER A 134 11.17 1.67 -7.38
N ILE A 135 11.14 1.04 -6.20
CA ILE A 135 11.25 1.76 -4.92
C ILE A 135 12.67 2.32 -4.69
N ASP A 136 12.75 3.45 -3.99
CA ASP A 136 14.03 3.97 -3.50
C ASP A 136 14.38 3.30 -2.17
N LEU A 137 15.38 2.41 -2.19
CA LEU A 137 15.86 1.68 -1.01
C LEU A 137 16.47 2.58 0.07
N SER A 138 16.90 3.81 -0.26
CA SER A 138 17.39 4.78 0.73
C SER A 138 16.27 5.45 1.51
N GLN A 139 15.06 5.47 0.93
CA GLN A 139 13.87 6.09 1.51
C GLN A 139 12.82 5.06 1.94
N SER A 140 13.12 3.78 1.80
CA SER A 140 12.22 2.67 2.12
C SER A 140 12.81 1.78 3.20
N GLY A 141 11.94 1.11 3.94
CA GLY A 141 12.35 0.16 4.96
C GLY A 141 11.19 -0.29 5.82
N ILE A 142 11.27 -1.52 6.30
CA ILE A 142 10.20 -2.17 7.07
C ILE A 142 10.77 -2.62 8.41
N ARG A 143 10.07 -2.29 9.49
CA ARG A 143 10.48 -2.67 10.83
C ARG A 143 9.27 -3.05 11.68
N HIS A 144 9.32 -4.26 12.25
CA HIS A 144 8.29 -4.81 13.13
C HIS A 144 6.86 -4.66 12.56
N THR A 145 6.61 -5.35 11.47
CA THR A 145 5.31 -5.35 10.77
C THR A 145 4.61 -6.68 10.94
N THR A 146 3.29 -6.65 11.05
CA THR A 146 2.41 -7.82 11.04
C THR A 146 1.41 -7.66 9.90
N LEU A 147 1.26 -8.72 9.11
CA LEU A 147 0.16 -8.89 8.17
C LEU A 147 -0.81 -9.88 8.82
N ASP A 148 -2.06 -9.45 8.99
CA ASP A 148 -3.12 -10.21 9.66
C ASP A 148 -4.29 -10.36 8.69
N GLY A 149 -4.74 -11.58 8.45
CA GLY A 149 -5.86 -11.85 7.54
C GLY A 149 -5.54 -11.84 6.04
N ALA A 150 -4.37 -11.37 5.59
CA ALA A 150 -4.03 -11.34 4.15
C ALA A 150 -4.01 -12.76 3.54
N TRP A 151 -4.79 -12.97 2.49
CA TRP A 151 -4.82 -14.25 1.77
C TRP A 151 -3.54 -14.51 0.96
N GLY A 152 -3.02 -13.49 0.26
CA GLY A 152 -1.83 -13.56 -0.57
C GLY A 152 -2.06 -13.20 -2.04
N ILE A 153 -1.00 -12.72 -2.68
CA ILE A 153 -1.01 -12.32 -4.09
C ILE A 153 -0.28 -13.39 -4.91
N PRO A 154 -0.88 -13.90 -6.01
CA PRO A 154 -0.23 -14.82 -6.90
C PRO A 154 0.94 -14.17 -7.66
N HIS A 155 2.08 -14.84 -7.64
CA HIS A 155 3.26 -14.52 -8.42
C HIS A 155 3.74 -15.75 -9.17
N PHE A 156 3.90 -15.64 -10.49
CA PHE A 156 4.41 -16.74 -11.29
C PHE A 156 5.92 -16.89 -11.11
N VAL A 157 6.38 -18.08 -10.74
CA VAL A 157 7.80 -18.39 -10.57
C VAL A 157 8.27 -19.23 -11.74
N ASP A 158 8.98 -18.61 -12.68
CA ASP A 158 9.43 -19.25 -13.93
C ASP A 158 10.22 -20.54 -13.68
N ASN A 159 11.14 -20.52 -12.71
CA ASN A 159 11.97 -21.67 -12.36
C ASN A 159 11.18 -22.85 -11.75
N GLN A 160 9.90 -22.65 -11.41
CA GLN A 160 9.02 -23.66 -10.84
C GLN A 160 7.80 -23.94 -11.74
N ASN A 161 7.67 -23.22 -12.87
CA ASN A 161 6.54 -23.31 -13.79
C ASN A 161 5.19 -23.32 -13.07
N GLY A 162 4.96 -22.33 -12.20
CA GLY A 162 3.72 -22.25 -11.44
C GLY A 162 3.60 -21.02 -10.56
N PHE A 163 2.39 -20.76 -10.11
CA PHE A 163 2.08 -19.66 -9.20
C PHE A 163 2.47 -20.01 -7.76
N LYS A 164 3.03 -19.03 -7.06
CA LYS A 164 3.23 -19.00 -5.62
C LYS A 164 2.44 -17.82 -5.05
N TYR A 165 2.10 -17.90 -3.77
CA TYR A 165 1.30 -16.89 -3.11
C TYR A 165 2.07 -16.34 -1.93
N ALA A 166 2.07 -15.02 -1.79
CA ALA A 166 2.71 -14.33 -0.68
C ALA A 166 1.92 -13.06 -0.35
N ALA A 167 1.87 -12.69 0.93
CA ALA A 167 1.25 -11.44 1.38
C ALA A 167 2.23 -10.25 1.34
N LEU A 168 3.52 -10.51 1.07
CA LEU A 168 4.59 -9.53 0.86
C LEU A 168 5.72 -10.12 -0.02
#